data_AF-A0A969ATU7-F1
#
_entry.id   AF-A0A969ATU7-F1
#
_cell.length_a   1.000
_cell.length_b   1.000
_cell.length_c   1.000
_cell.angle_alpha   90.00
_cell.angle_beta   90.00
_cell.angle_gamma   90.00
#
_symmetry.space_group_name_H-M   'P 1'
#
loop_
_entity.id
_entity.type
_entity.pdbx_description
1 polymer ?
#
loop_
_entity_poly.entity_id
_entity_poly.type
_entity_poly.pdbx_seq_one_letter_code
_entity_poly.pdbx_strand_id
1 'polypeptide(L)'
;MFIISAFFISTLAYTQQIETATITLEAGAYDRENTLVSVSLHGVGLDLANSELKLIDARSGRAIDIQLHMENDPKLYWKINEQLDAGTSRKYTLLKVPGNGILPEKAIDVRAEDGTLTVKAAGKNVLRYYFVAPPLPPGVSEIYTRAGFIHPLWSPAGEVLTRIHPPDHYHHVGIWNPWTHTAFKGKEVDFWNLASGQGTVKPVTITSTISSNLFGGFSVVHDHIDLNGLSPQGFEVALKELWKVRVWSVNEHAWIVDFISTLNCATDSALTIKEYRYEGFGFRATEKWDDETATLLTSEGKNKTDGNGTRARWCDINGVSSGGSAGVLFITHPTNYNYPEPIRIWPTGTNEGKENVFFNFNPTMDRDWTLLPGKDYQLRYRMYVYDGKINAATADKIWQDFAFPPHVSIEVK
;
A
#
# COMPACT_ATOMS: atom_id res chain seq x y z
N MET A 1 -66.60 -8.73 -44.87
CA MET A 1 -65.64 -9.30 -43.91
C MET A 1 -64.25 -8.81 -44.33
N PHE A 2 -63.81 -7.68 -43.76
CA PHE A 2 -62.50 -7.09 -44.05
C PHE A 2 -61.54 -7.50 -42.92
N ILE A 3 -60.47 -8.18 -43.27
CA ILE A 3 -59.38 -8.51 -42.34
C ILE A 3 -58.29 -7.44 -42.54
N ILE A 4 -58.08 -6.62 -41.51
CA ILE A 4 -56.97 -5.68 -41.43
C ILE A 4 -55.80 -6.42 -40.78
N SER A 5 -54.76 -6.72 -41.56
CA SER A 5 -53.48 -7.19 -41.04
C SER A 5 -52.65 -5.99 -40.60
N ALA A 6 -52.47 -5.83 -39.28
CA ALA A 6 -51.52 -4.88 -38.73
C ALA A 6 -50.10 -5.49 -38.74
N PHE A 7 -49.21 -4.90 -39.53
CA PHE A 7 -47.77 -5.17 -39.46
C PHE A 7 -47.19 -4.45 -38.25
N PHE A 8 -46.73 -5.20 -37.25
CA PHE A 8 -45.88 -4.67 -36.18
C PHE A 8 -44.46 -4.54 -36.72
N ILE A 9 -44.01 -3.31 -36.95
CA ILE A 9 -42.60 -3.01 -37.20
C ILE A 9 -41.91 -2.97 -35.84
N SER A 10 -41.14 -4.02 -35.51
CA SER A 10 -40.25 -4.02 -34.37
C SER A 10 -39.04 -3.11 -34.67
N THR A 11 -39.04 -1.89 -34.16
CA THR A 11 -37.84 -1.06 -34.15
C THR A 11 -36.87 -1.64 -33.12
N LEU A 12 -35.85 -2.39 -33.59
CA LEU A 12 -34.66 -2.68 -32.80
C LEU A 12 -33.99 -1.33 -32.49
N ALA A 13 -34.14 -0.86 -31.25
CA ALA A 13 -33.37 0.27 -30.76
C ALA A 13 -31.89 -0.13 -30.78
N TYR A 14 -31.13 0.40 -31.73
CA TYR A 14 -29.68 0.31 -31.70
C TYR A 14 -29.19 1.12 -30.51
N THR A 15 -28.84 0.43 -29.43
CA THR A 15 -28.19 1.00 -28.26
C THR A 15 -26.84 1.57 -28.72
N GLN A 16 -26.75 2.90 -28.86
CA GLN A 16 -25.58 3.56 -29.44
C GLN A 16 -24.38 3.43 -28.48
N GLN A 17 -23.41 2.58 -28.85
CA GLN A 17 -22.10 2.54 -28.21
C GLN A 17 -21.25 3.66 -28.83
N ILE A 18 -20.64 4.49 -27.99
CA ILE A 18 -19.80 5.60 -28.43
C ILE A 18 -18.37 5.28 -28.08
N GLU A 19 -17.52 5.14 -29.10
CA GLU A 19 -16.09 5.06 -28.86
C GLU A 19 -15.57 6.43 -28.41
N THR A 20 -15.02 6.47 -27.20
CA THR A 20 -14.63 7.71 -26.53
C THR A 20 -13.12 7.94 -26.59
N ALA A 21 -12.33 6.86 -26.55
CA ALA A 21 -10.88 6.96 -26.68
C ALA A 21 -10.26 5.63 -27.13
N THR A 22 -9.07 5.72 -27.71
CA THR A 22 -8.14 4.59 -27.84
C THR A 22 -7.07 4.70 -26.76
N ILE A 23 -6.79 3.60 -26.07
CA ILE A 23 -5.74 3.51 -25.05
C ILE A 23 -4.64 2.61 -25.58
N THR A 24 -3.40 3.09 -25.59
CA THR A 24 -2.23 2.28 -25.93
C THR A 24 -1.41 2.05 -24.67
N LEU A 25 -1.16 0.79 -24.38
CA LEU A 25 -0.30 0.35 -23.28
C LEU A 25 0.99 -0.20 -23.86
N GLU A 26 2.12 0.35 -23.42
CA GLU A 26 3.46 -0.09 -23.81
C GLU A 26 4.11 -0.81 -22.62
N ALA A 27 4.56 -2.04 -22.85
CA ALA A 27 5.20 -2.85 -21.81
C ALA A 27 6.48 -2.19 -21.26
N GLY A 28 7.18 -1.41 -22.10
CA GLY A 28 8.48 -0.85 -21.75
C GLY A 28 9.56 -1.93 -21.73
N ALA A 29 10.54 -1.80 -20.82
CA ALA A 29 11.72 -2.67 -20.79
C ALA A 29 11.50 -4.04 -20.14
N TYR A 30 10.33 -4.31 -19.58
CA TYR A 30 10.03 -5.52 -18.81
C TYR A 30 8.77 -6.20 -19.32
N ASP A 31 8.78 -7.52 -19.24
CA ASP A 31 7.61 -8.36 -19.44
C ASP A 31 6.54 -8.02 -18.41
N ARG A 32 5.27 -8.03 -18.82
CA ARG A 32 4.12 -7.73 -17.97
C ARG A 32 3.23 -8.94 -17.86
N GLU A 33 2.97 -9.35 -16.62
CA GLU A 33 2.06 -10.44 -16.28
C GLU A 33 1.44 -10.13 -14.92
N ASN A 34 0.12 -10.21 -14.80
CA ASN A 34 -0.62 -9.81 -13.61
C ASN A 34 -0.39 -8.34 -13.18
N THR A 35 0.01 -7.48 -14.11
CA THR A 35 0.38 -6.08 -13.88
C THR A 35 -0.84 -5.19 -13.71
N LEU A 36 -0.82 -4.36 -12.66
CA LEU A 36 -1.83 -3.33 -12.42
C LEU A 36 -1.53 -2.08 -13.25
N VAL A 37 -2.56 -1.54 -13.89
CA VAL A 37 -2.43 -0.42 -14.83
C VAL A 37 -3.42 0.66 -14.48
N SER A 38 -3.02 1.91 -14.72
CA SER A 38 -3.94 3.03 -14.67
C SER A 38 -3.65 4.07 -15.75
N VAL A 39 -4.68 4.78 -16.18
CA VAL A 39 -4.56 5.96 -17.05
C VAL A 39 -5.42 7.10 -16.52
N SER A 40 -4.92 8.34 -16.63
CA SER A 40 -5.74 9.52 -16.40
C SER A 40 -6.77 9.64 -17.53
N LEU A 41 -8.00 9.96 -17.15
CA LEU A 41 -9.09 10.30 -18.05
C LEU A 41 -9.28 11.82 -18.13
N HIS A 42 -8.28 12.61 -17.73
CA HIS A 42 -8.31 14.05 -17.89
C HIS A 42 -8.54 14.42 -19.36
N GLY A 43 -9.50 15.31 -19.61
CA GLY A 43 -9.90 15.71 -20.96
C GLY A 43 -10.83 14.72 -21.69
N VAL A 44 -11.17 13.58 -21.09
CA VAL A 44 -12.15 12.63 -21.64
C VAL A 44 -13.57 13.11 -21.26
N GLY A 45 -14.50 13.12 -22.22
CA GLY A 45 -15.90 13.51 -22.00
C GLY A 45 -16.71 12.49 -21.18
N LEU A 46 -16.54 12.49 -19.86
CA LEU A 46 -17.12 11.51 -18.92
C LEU A 46 -18.55 11.80 -18.45
N ASP A 47 -19.45 12.28 -19.31
CA ASP A 47 -20.86 12.44 -18.90
C ASP A 47 -21.55 11.08 -18.68
N LEU A 48 -21.36 10.47 -17.51
CA LEU A 48 -21.76 9.10 -17.20
C LEU A 48 -23.16 9.00 -16.56
N ALA A 49 -23.97 10.06 -16.58
CA ALA A 49 -25.26 10.10 -15.88
C ALA A 49 -26.18 8.89 -16.19
N ASN A 50 -26.15 8.39 -17.43
CA ASN A 50 -26.87 7.19 -17.86
C ASN A 50 -25.96 6.21 -18.63
N SER A 51 -24.66 6.25 -18.37
CA SER A 51 -23.68 5.47 -19.14
C SER A 51 -22.62 4.85 -18.25
N GLU A 52 -22.12 3.70 -18.66
CA GLU A 52 -20.96 3.04 -18.09
C GLU A 52 -19.81 3.07 -19.10
N LEU A 53 -18.58 3.01 -18.60
CA LEU A 53 -17.42 2.77 -19.44
C LEU A 53 -17.23 1.26 -19.63
N LYS A 54 -16.74 0.87 -20.80
CA LYS A 54 -16.20 -0.47 -21.06
C LYS A 54 -14.85 -0.34 -21.74
N LEU A 55 -13.89 -1.14 -21.27
CA LEU A 55 -12.59 -1.26 -21.91
C LEU A 55 -12.57 -2.57 -22.71
N ILE A 56 -12.33 -2.49 -24.01
CA ILE A 56 -12.29 -3.66 -24.89
C ILE A 56 -10.86 -3.86 -25.37
N ASP A 57 -10.31 -5.06 -25.20
CA ASP A 57 -9.02 -5.43 -25.80
C ASP A 57 -9.16 -5.50 -27.32
N ALA A 58 -8.41 -4.67 -28.04
CA ALA A 58 -8.54 -4.52 -29.49
C ALA A 58 -8.11 -5.78 -30.27
N ARG A 59 -7.30 -6.66 -29.67
CA ARG A 59 -6.85 -7.92 -30.29
C ARG A 59 -7.90 -9.01 -30.12
N SER A 60 -8.41 -9.19 -28.90
CA SER A 60 -9.31 -10.31 -28.59
C SER A 60 -10.80 -9.97 -28.72
N GLY A 61 -11.16 -8.68 -28.72
CA GLY A 61 -12.53 -8.21 -28.64
C GLY A 61 -13.20 -8.42 -27.27
N ARG A 62 -12.44 -8.90 -26.26
CA ARG A 62 -12.97 -9.18 -24.93
C ARG A 62 -13.09 -7.89 -24.11
N ALA A 63 -14.14 -7.81 -23.31
CA ALA A 63 -14.27 -6.77 -22.29
C ALA A 63 -13.30 -7.06 -21.13
N ILE A 64 -12.70 -5.99 -20.61
CA ILE A 64 -11.77 -6.00 -19.48
C ILE A 64 -12.47 -5.40 -18.28
N ASP A 65 -12.31 -6.05 -17.13
CA ASP A 65 -12.78 -5.50 -15.86
C ASP A 65 -12.01 -4.23 -15.54
N ILE A 66 -12.75 -3.16 -15.30
CA ILE A 66 -12.20 -1.83 -15.01
C ILE A 66 -12.74 -1.29 -13.70
N GLN A 67 -11.96 -0.42 -13.09
CA GLN A 67 -12.38 0.42 -11.98
C GLN A 67 -12.19 1.89 -12.35
N LEU A 68 -13.27 2.65 -12.25
CA LEU A 68 -13.23 4.10 -12.36
C LEU A 68 -13.03 4.71 -10.98
N HIS A 69 -12.09 5.63 -10.85
CA HIS A 69 -11.87 6.42 -9.65
C HIS A 69 -12.11 7.89 -9.98
N MET A 70 -13.19 8.46 -9.43
CA MET A 70 -13.59 9.84 -9.68
C MET A 70 -13.10 10.74 -8.54
N GLU A 71 -11.91 11.31 -8.72
CA GLU A 71 -11.38 12.41 -7.89
C GLU A 71 -11.02 13.59 -8.81
N ASN A 72 -10.23 14.56 -8.32
CA ASN A 72 -9.81 15.75 -9.10
C ASN A 72 -9.17 15.39 -10.46
N ASP A 73 -8.44 14.28 -10.53
CA ASP A 73 -7.94 13.67 -11.76
C ASP A 73 -8.61 12.28 -11.90
N PRO A 74 -9.65 12.13 -12.73
CA PRO A 74 -10.35 10.86 -12.87
C PRO A 74 -9.42 9.83 -13.49
N LYS A 75 -9.41 8.61 -12.93
CA LYS A 75 -8.52 7.53 -13.40
C LYS A 75 -9.27 6.26 -13.69
N LEU A 76 -8.87 5.60 -14.77
CA LEU A 76 -9.29 4.24 -15.09
C LEU A 76 -8.20 3.27 -14.65
N TYR A 77 -8.59 2.19 -13.97
CA TYR A 77 -7.70 1.12 -13.53
C TYR A 77 -8.14 -0.21 -14.13
N TRP A 78 -7.18 -1.07 -14.47
CA TRP A 78 -7.39 -2.45 -14.88
C TRP A 78 -6.15 -3.31 -14.61
N LYS A 79 -6.27 -4.61 -14.83
CA LYS A 79 -5.18 -5.57 -14.68
C LYS A 79 -4.88 -6.25 -16.01
N ILE A 80 -3.59 -6.38 -16.35
CA ILE A 80 -3.13 -7.23 -17.44
C ILE A 80 -3.01 -8.66 -16.89
N ASN A 81 -3.91 -9.55 -17.29
CA ASN A 81 -3.87 -10.96 -16.84
C ASN A 81 -3.05 -11.87 -17.77
N GLU A 82 -2.83 -11.45 -19.01
CA GLU A 82 -2.09 -12.22 -20.03
C GLU A 82 -0.68 -11.65 -20.20
N GLN A 83 0.28 -12.51 -20.53
CA GLN A 83 1.63 -12.09 -20.87
C GLN A 83 1.63 -10.98 -21.94
N LEU A 84 2.44 -9.96 -21.69
CA LEU A 84 2.80 -8.91 -22.65
C LEU A 84 4.32 -8.70 -22.59
N ASP A 85 5.00 -9.11 -23.65
CA ASP A 85 6.47 -9.13 -23.69
C ASP A 85 7.07 -7.72 -23.70
N ALA A 86 8.26 -7.59 -23.13
CA ALA A 86 9.04 -6.36 -23.18
C ALA A 86 9.15 -5.80 -24.61
N GLY A 87 9.05 -4.48 -24.74
CA GLY A 87 9.09 -3.78 -26.01
C GLY A 87 7.83 -3.89 -26.87
N THR A 88 6.82 -4.65 -26.44
CA THR A 88 5.54 -4.76 -27.15
C THR A 88 4.48 -3.82 -26.60
N SER A 89 3.35 -3.74 -27.29
CA SER A 89 2.22 -2.89 -26.89
C SER A 89 0.90 -3.63 -27.01
N ARG A 90 -0.09 -3.19 -26.23
CA ARG A 90 -1.48 -3.65 -26.29
C ARG A 90 -2.39 -2.44 -26.45
N LYS A 91 -3.36 -2.54 -27.36
CA LYS A 91 -4.35 -1.48 -27.59
C LYS A 91 -5.70 -1.87 -27.01
N TYR A 92 -6.37 -0.88 -26.47
CA TYR A 92 -7.73 -1.00 -25.96
C TYR A 92 -8.61 0.08 -26.54
N THR A 93 -9.89 -0.23 -26.68
CA THR A 93 -10.92 0.71 -27.06
C THR A 93 -11.77 1.03 -25.83
N LEU A 94 -11.86 2.31 -25.48
CA LEU A 94 -12.73 2.79 -24.41
C LEU A 94 -14.08 3.18 -25.00
N LEU A 95 -15.12 2.45 -24.60
CA LEU A 95 -16.49 2.67 -25.03
C LEU A 95 -17.29 3.30 -23.89
N LYS A 96 -18.15 4.24 -24.24
CA LYS A 96 -19.28 4.67 -23.43
C LYS A 96 -20.53 3.94 -23.91
N VAL A 97 -21.16 3.20 -23.02
CA VAL A 97 -22.36 2.40 -23.33
C VAL A 97 -23.46 2.74 -22.33
N PRO A 98 -24.75 2.58 -22.68
CA PRO A 98 -25.83 2.80 -21.73
C PRO A 98 -25.70 1.92 -20.48
N GLY A 99 -25.84 2.54 -19.31
CA GLY A 99 -25.76 1.83 -18.04
C GLY A 99 -26.97 0.93 -17.85
N ASN A 100 -26.74 -0.27 -17.34
CA ASN A 100 -27.80 -1.22 -16.97
C ASN A 100 -28.30 -1.03 -15.52
N GLY A 101 -27.73 -0.07 -14.77
CA GLY A 101 -28.08 0.22 -13.38
C GLY A 101 -27.64 -0.84 -12.37
N ILE A 102 -26.88 -1.86 -12.79
CA ILE A 102 -26.38 -2.92 -11.91
C ILE A 102 -24.98 -2.51 -11.45
N LEU A 103 -24.85 -2.18 -10.16
CA LEU A 103 -23.53 -1.99 -9.56
C LEU A 103 -22.86 -3.36 -9.39
N PRO A 104 -21.61 -3.55 -9.85
CA PRO A 104 -20.89 -4.79 -9.61
C PRO A 104 -20.69 -5.01 -8.11
N GLU A 105 -20.71 -6.28 -7.70
CA GLU A 105 -20.36 -6.66 -6.33
C GLU A 105 -18.93 -6.19 -6.02
N LYS A 106 -18.73 -5.61 -4.83
CA LYS A 106 -17.42 -5.09 -4.42
C LYS A 106 -16.55 -6.24 -3.96
N ALA A 107 -15.58 -6.65 -4.78
CA ALA A 107 -14.63 -7.68 -4.39
C ALA A 107 -13.70 -7.23 -3.25
N ILE A 108 -13.43 -5.92 -3.11
CA ILE A 108 -12.66 -5.37 -2.00
C ILE A 108 -13.51 -4.39 -1.19
N ASP A 109 -13.58 -4.63 0.11
CA ASP A 109 -14.42 -3.90 1.05
C ASP A 109 -13.61 -3.30 2.19
N VAL A 110 -13.91 -2.06 2.56
CA VAL A 110 -13.28 -1.31 3.64
C VAL A 110 -14.36 -0.92 4.63
N ARG A 111 -14.23 -1.38 5.88
CA ARG A 111 -15.18 -1.10 6.94
C ARG A 111 -14.51 -0.40 8.11
N ALA A 112 -15.14 0.68 8.58
CA ALA A 112 -14.80 1.32 9.83
C ALA A 112 -15.68 0.74 10.95
N GLU A 113 -15.05 0.15 11.97
CA GLU A 113 -15.73 -0.39 13.15
C GLU A 113 -14.79 -0.35 14.36
N ASP A 114 -15.32 0.01 15.53
CA ASP A 114 -14.65 -0.06 16.83
C ASP A 114 -13.23 0.53 16.87
N GLY A 115 -13.04 1.69 16.23
CA GLY A 115 -11.74 2.35 16.22
C GLY A 115 -10.74 1.80 15.20
N THR A 116 -11.21 0.99 14.25
CA THR A 116 -10.38 0.33 13.23
C THR A 116 -10.94 0.46 11.83
N LEU A 117 -10.07 0.41 10.83
CA LEU A 117 -10.42 0.20 9.42
C LEU A 117 -9.97 -1.20 9.01
N THR A 118 -10.90 -2.09 8.69
CA THR A 118 -10.58 -3.42 8.16
C THR A 118 -10.80 -3.46 6.65
N VAL A 119 -9.77 -3.87 5.91
CA VAL A 119 -9.84 -4.11 4.46
C VAL A 119 -9.97 -5.61 4.22
N LYS A 120 -10.98 -6.00 3.44
CA LYS A 120 -11.25 -7.39 3.04
C LYS A 120 -11.20 -7.53 1.53
N ALA A 121 -10.67 -8.63 1.03
CA ALA A 121 -10.71 -9.01 -0.39
C ALA A 121 -11.39 -10.39 -0.51
N ALA A 122 -12.38 -10.52 -1.38
CA ALA A 122 -13.19 -11.73 -1.56
C ALA A 122 -13.70 -12.31 -0.22
N GLY A 123 -14.16 -11.44 0.68
CA GLY A 123 -14.66 -11.80 2.01
C GLY A 123 -13.59 -12.15 3.05
N LYS A 124 -12.32 -12.29 2.66
CA LYS A 124 -11.19 -12.58 3.55
C LYS A 124 -10.53 -11.30 4.05
N ASN A 125 -10.10 -11.27 5.31
CA ASN A 125 -9.36 -10.12 5.84
C ASN A 125 -7.99 -10.01 5.15
N VAL A 126 -7.58 -8.80 4.80
CA VAL A 126 -6.23 -8.53 4.25
C VAL A 126 -5.41 -7.76 5.27
N LEU A 127 -5.93 -6.64 5.76
CA LEU A 127 -5.27 -5.85 6.80
C LEU A 127 -6.28 -5.09 7.65
N ARG A 128 -5.84 -4.70 8.84
CA ARG A 128 -6.57 -3.82 9.74
C ARG A 128 -5.68 -2.69 10.21
N TYR A 129 -6.21 -1.49 10.20
CA TYR A 129 -5.55 -0.29 10.70
C TYR A 129 -6.25 0.21 11.96
N TYR A 130 -5.48 0.51 13.00
CA TYR A 130 -5.99 1.05 14.27
C TYR A 130 -5.90 2.58 14.25
N PHE A 131 -7.05 3.28 14.29
CA PHE A 131 -7.10 4.73 14.54
C PHE A 131 -7.49 5.08 15.98
N VAL A 132 -7.93 4.09 16.76
CA VAL A 132 -8.01 4.12 18.22
C VAL A 132 -7.09 3.03 18.76
N ALA A 133 -6.41 3.31 19.86
CA ALA A 133 -5.47 2.36 20.45
C ALA A 133 -6.21 1.10 20.96
N PRO A 134 -5.70 -0.11 20.69
CA PRO A 134 -6.20 -1.31 21.36
C PRO A 134 -5.80 -1.29 22.84
N PRO A 135 -6.45 -2.12 23.69
CA PRO A 135 -6.03 -2.32 25.06
C PRO A 135 -4.58 -2.80 25.15
N LEU A 136 -3.82 -2.27 26.11
CA LEU A 136 -2.48 -2.75 26.43
C LEU A 136 -2.53 -4.06 27.22
N PRO A 137 -1.47 -4.89 27.18
CA PRO A 137 -1.37 -6.05 28.06
C PRO A 137 -1.42 -5.64 29.54
N PRO A 138 -1.96 -6.50 30.43
CA PRO A 138 -2.00 -6.21 31.87
C PRO A 138 -0.62 -5.86 32.45
N GLY A 139 -0.55 -4.79 33.23
CA GLY A 139 0.69 -4.33 33.89
C GLY A 139 1.62 -3.50 33.00
N VAL A 140 1.29 -3.30 31.73
CA VAL A 140 2.06 -2.41 30.83
C VAL A 140 1.67 -0.96 31.08
N SER A 141 2.66 -0.08 31.16
CA SER A 141 2.46 1.36 31.36
C SER A 141 1.61 1.97 30.24
N GLU A 142 0.67 2.84 30.59
CA GLU A 142 -0.19 3.58 29.65
C GLU A 142 0.61 4.44 28.65
N ILE A 143 1.88 4.73 28.93
CA ILE A 143 2.77 5.45 28.01
C ILE A 143 2.94 4.73 26.67
N TYR A 144 2.67 3.42 26.60
CA TYR A 144 2.72 2.64 25.35
C TYR A 144 1.42 2.69 24.54
N THR A 145 0.35 3.30 25.06
CA THR A 145 -0.95 3.43 24.37
C THR A 145 -0.76 4.19 23.08
N ARG A 146 -1.03 3.53 21.94
CA ARG A 146 -0.85 4.14 20.62
C ARG A 146 -1.83 3.58 19.60
N ALA A 147 -2.05 4.36 18.56
CA ALA A 147 -2.78 3.99 17.34
C ALA A 147 -1.89 4.39 16.14
N GLY A 148 -2.43 4.40 14.93
CA GLY A 148 -1.68 4.79 13.74
C GLY A 148 -0.75 3.69 13.22
N PHE A 149 -1.20 2.44 13.26
CA PHE A 149 -0.45 1.28 12.77
C PHE A 149 -1.38 0.25 12.14
N ILE A 150 -0.79 -0.64 11.33
CA ILE A 150 -1.50 -1.76 10.72
C ILE A 150 -1.21 -3.03 11.52
N HIS A 151 -2.27 -3.63 12.04
CA HIS A 151 -2.30 -4.97 12.61
C HIS A 151 -3.76 -5.45 12.68
N PRO A 152 -4.04 -6.73 12.47
CA PRO A 152 -3.19 -7.69 11.77
C PRO A 152 -2.98 -7.34 10.28
N LEU A 153 -1.86 -7.79 9.72
CA LEU A 153 -1.75 -8.14 8.31
C LEU A 153 -2.00 -9.65 8.17
N TRP A 154 -2.88 -10.04 7.25
CA TRP A 154 -3.24 -11.44 7.01
C TRP A 154 -2.73 -11.96 5.66
N SER A 155 -2.27 -13.21 5.64
CA SER A 155 -2.08 -13.96 4.40
C SER A 155 -3.43 -14.31 3.75
N PRO A 156 -3.46 -14.69 2.46
CA PRO A 156 -4.70 -15.13 1.80
C PRO A 156 -5.36 -16.39 2.39
N ALA A 157 -4.61 -17.23 3.10
CA ALA A 157 -5.13 -18.34 3.90
C ALA A 157 -5.59 -17.92 5.32
N GLY A 158 -5.40 -16.65 5.69
CA GLY A 158 -5.85 -16.10 6.97
C GLY A 158 -4.80 -16.16 8.09
N GLU A 159 -3.54 -16.45 7.80
CA GLU A 159 -2.47 -16.43 8.80
C GLU A 159 -2.15 -14.98 9.21
N VAL A 160 -2.03 -14.71 10.51
CA VAL A 160 -1.62 -13.39 11.00
C VAL A 160 -0.10 -13.26 10.92
N LEU A 161 0.39 -12.32 10.12
CA LEU A 161 1.83 -12.19 9.82
C LEU A 161 2.55 -11.16 10.70
N THR A 162 1.78 -10.38 11.46
CA THR A 162 2.28 -9.26 12.29
C THR A 162 1.98 -9.48 13.76
N ARG A 163 2.76 -8.85 14.66
CA ARG A 163 2.47 -8.81 16.10
C ARG A 163 2.52 -7.39 16.67
N ILE A 164 1.78 -7.16 17.75
CA ILE A 164 1.82 -5.93 18.54
C ILE A 164 2.21 -6.25 20.00
N HIS A 165 2.81 -5.25 20.67
CA HIS A 165 3.11 -5.28 22.10
C HIS A 165 3.84 -6.55 22.60
N PRO A 166 4.89 -7.02 21.91
CA PRO A 166 5.64 -8.17 22.40
C PRO A 166 6.33 -7.80 23.72
N PRO A 167 6.50 -8.75 24.67
CA PRO A 167 7.02 -8.46 26.01
C PRO A 167 8.43 -7.85 26.04
N ASP A 168 9.23 -8.12 25.01
CA ASP A 168 10.58 -7.57 24.83
C ASP A 168 10.57 -6.11 24.35
N HIS A 169 9.55 -5.70 23.58
CA HIS A 169 9.47 -4.39 22.92
C HIS A 169 8.02 -3.90 22.77
N TYR A 170 7.37 -3.43 23.85
CA TYR A 170 5.96 -3.01 23.82
C TYR A 170 5.61 -1.91 22.79
N HIS A 171 6.59 -1.13 22.33
CA HIS A 171 6.41 -0.10 21.31
C HIS A 171 6.40 -0.63 19.86
N HIS A 172 6.64 -1.92 19.65
CA HIS A 172 6.54 -2.57 18.33
C HIS A 172 5.08 -2.91 18.00
N VAL A 173 4.59 -2.46 16.85
CA VAL A 173 3.18 -2.58 16.47
C VAL A 173 2.96 -2.88 14.98
N GLY A 174 3.06 -4.16 14.61
CA GLY A 174 2.71 -4.65 13.28
C GLY A 174 3.46 -3.97 12.14
N ILE A 175 2.82 -3.06 11.41
CA ILE A 175 3.47 -2.19 10.40
C ILE A 175 3.26 -0.72 10.77
N TRP A 176 4.35 0.04 10.83
CA TRP A 176 4.37 1.45 11.27
C TRP A 176 5.62 2.20 10.78
N ASN A 177 5.67 3.52 11.01
CA ASN A 177 6.85 4.36 10.76
C ASN A 177 7.38 4.95 12.09
N PRO A 178 8.44 4.40 12.72
CA PRO A 178 9.01 4.95 13.94
C PRO A 178 10.04 6.03 13.62
N TRP A 179 9.63 7.30 13.59
CA TRP A 179 10.58 8.41 13.58
C TRP A 179 11.06 8.66 15.01
N THR A 180 12.20 8.07 15.36
CA THR A 180 12.65 7.94 16.77
C THR A 180 13.78 8.89 17.13
N HIS A 181 14.60 9.29 16.17
CA HIS A 181 15.69 10.21 16.41
C HIS A 181 15.51 11.42 15.50
N THR A 182 14.84 12.45 16.00
CA THR A 182 14.57 13.66 15.22
C THR A 182 15.03 14.90 15.96
N ALA A 183 15.26 15.99 15.22
CA ALA A 183 15.51 17.30 15.76
C ALA A 183 14.47 18.30 15.23
N PHE A 184 13.74 18.95 16.13
CA PHE A 184 12.76 19.98 15.83
C PHE A 184 13.07 21.24 16.65
N LYS A 185 13.17 22.40 15.98
CA LYS A 185 13.55 23.69 16.61
C LYS A 185 14.80 23.61 17.50
N GLY A 186 15.80 22.83 17.06
CA GLY A 186 17.08 22.65 17.76
C GLY A 186 17.05 21.69 18.95
N LYS A 187 15.93 21.01 19.21
CA LYS A 187 15.80 20.01 20.27
C LYS A 187 15.55 18.63 19.70
N GLU A 188 16.06 17.61 20.37
CA GLU A 188 15.76 16.22 20.04
C GLU A 188 14.34 15.84 20.47
N VAL A 189 13.62 15.13 19.60
CA VAL A 189 12.29 14.59 19.87
C VAL A 189 12.20 13.16 19.33
N ASP A 190 11.93 12.20 20.20
CA ASP A 190 11.53 10.85 19.84
C ASP A 190 10.00 10.75 19.82
N PHE A 191 9.41 10.60 18.62
CA PHE A 191 7.96 10.50 18.48
C PHE A 191 7.41 9.10 18.80
N TRP A 192 8.24 8.08 18.96
CA TRP A 192 7.78 6.69 18.88
C TRP A 192 8.15 5.77 20.03
N ASN A 193 9.36 5.81 20.61
CA ASN A 193 9.69 4.87 21.68
C ASN A 193 8.90 5.17 22.98
N LEU A 194 8.38 6.40 23.12
CA LEU A 194 7.48 6.93 24.16
C LEU A 194 8.01 6.86 25.60
N ALA A 195 8.98 6.00 25.94
CA ALA A 195 9.47 5.83 27.31
C ALA A 195 10.04 7.12 27.94
N SER A 196 10.63 8.00 27.11
CA SER A 196 11.12 9.33 27.52
C SER A 196 10.03 10.41 27.56
N GLY A 197 8.83 10.12 27.05
CA GLY A 197 7.72 11.07 26.96
C GLY A 197 7.96 12.27 26.05
N GLN A 198 8.94 12.21 25.14
CA GLN A 198 9.35 13.37 24.33
C GLN A 198 8.32 13.76 23.27
N GLY A 199 7.79 12.79 22.55
CA GLY A 199 6.78 13.02 21.52
C GLY A 199 5.78 11.87 21.44
N THR A 200 4.83 12.00 20.52
CA THR A 200 3.85 10.96 20.21
C THR A 200 3.33 11.09 18.78
N VAL A 201 2.70 10.04 18.28
CA VAL A 201 2.02 10.03 16.97
C VAL A 201 0.53 9.79 17.19
N LYS A 202 -0.31 10.65 16.60
CA LYS A 202 -1.77 10.52 16.66
C LYS A 202 -2.35 10.46 15.26
N PRO A 203 -3.12 9.42 14.90
CA PRO A 203 -3.98 9.49 13.74
C PRO A 203 -5.09 10.52 14.00
N VAL A 204 -5.27 11.47 13.09
CA VAL A 204 -6.17 12.63 13.30
C VAL A 204 -7.34 12.68 12.32
N THR A 205 -7.17 12.19 11.09
CA THR A 205 -8.24 12.29 10.08
C THR A 205 -8.12 11.18 9.04
N ILE A 206 -9.19 10.38 8.91
CA ILE A 206 -9.38 9.51 7.74
C ILE A 206 -9.91 10.39 6.60
N THR A 207 -9.09 10.64 5.59
CA THR A 207 -9.43 11.56 4.50
C THR A 207 -10.18 10.88 3.36
N SER A 208 -10.03 9.58 3.20
CA SER A 208 -10.83 8.79 2.26
C SER A 208 -10.87 7.31 2.62
N THR A 209 -11.94 6.63 2.21
CA THR A 209 -12.03 5.18 2.12
C THR A 209 -12.57 4.81 0.75
N ILE A 210 -12.17 3.66 0.22
CA ILE A 210 -12.67 3.14 -1.05
C ILE A 210 -12.90 1.64 -0.97
N SER A 211 -14.12 1.22 -1.28
CA SER A 211 -14.49 -0.18 -1.54
C SER A 211 -14.87 -0.31 -3.01
N SER A 212 -14.24 -1.22 -3.74
CA SER A 212 -14.43 -1.35 -5.19
C SER A 212 -14.15 -2.77 -5.69
N ASN A 213 -14.26 -3.01 -7.00
CA ASN A 213 -14.03 -4.34 -7.56
C ASN A 213 -12.54 -4.67 -7.71
N LEU A 214 -11.70 -3.73 -8.18
CA LEU A 214 -10.28 -4.01 -8.41
C LEU A 214 -9.39 -3.72 -7.20
N PHE A 215 -9.71 -2.67 -6.44
CA PHE A 215 -8.95 -2.30 -5.25
C PHE A 215 -9.80 -1.74 -4.13
N GLY A 216 -9.28 -1.75 -2.92
CA GLY A 216 -9.85 -1.05 -1.78
C GLY A 216 -8.76 -0.34 -1.00
N GLY A 217 -9.11 0.54 -0.08
CA GLY A 217 -8.10 1.22 0.71
C GLY A 217 -8.60 2.39 1.51
N PHE A 218 -7.66 3.10 2.12
CA PHE A 218 -7.93 4.29 2.91
C PHE A 218 -6.76 5.26 2.86
N SER A 219 -7.06 6.52 3.18
CA SER A 219 -6.07 7.56 3.42
C SER A 219 -6.26 8.14 4.83
N VAL A 220 -5.17 8.34 5.57
CA VAL A 220 -5.21 8.83 6.95
C VAL A 220 -4.03 9.74 7.25
N VAL A 221 -4.32 10.87 7.89
CA VAL A 221 -3.32 11.85 8.36
C VAL A 221 -2.96 11.52 9.80
N HIS A 222 -1.67 11.55 10.10
CA HIS A 222 -1.10 11.47 11.43
C HIS A 222 -0.39 12.78 11.79
N ASP A 223 -0.52 13.19 13.03
CA ASP A 223 0.26 14.27 13.64
C ASP A 223 1.38 13.66 14.49
N HIS A 224 2.62 14.06 14.24
CA HIS A 224 3.77 13.81 15.10
C HIS A 224 3.96 15.03 16.00
N ILE A 225 3.82 14.82 17.30
CA ILE A 225 3.64 15.88 18.29
C ILE A 225 4.84 15.88 19.23
N ASP A 226 5.50 17.03 19.34
CA ASP A 226 6.45 17.31 20.42
C ASP A 226 5.66 17.63 21.69
N LEU A 227 5.79 16.78 22.71
CA LEU A 227 5.09 16.90 24.00
C LEU A 227 5.87 17.75 25.01
N ASN A 228 7.10 18.17 24.67
CA ASN A 228 7.95 19.04 25.47
C ASN A 228 8.11 20.44 24.84
N GLY A 229 7.15 20.80 23.98
CA GLY A 229 7.25 21.93 23.06
C GLY A 229 7.53 23.28 23.73
N LEU A 230 8.13 24.19 22.96
CA LEU A 230 8.34 25.60 23.35
C LEU A 230 7.08 26.47 23.21
N SER A 231 5.94 25.88 22.83
CA SER A 231 4.68 26.60 22.70
C SER A 231 4.08 26.91 24.08
N PRO A 232 3.27 27.98 24.21
CA PRO A 232 2.55 28.26 25.45
C PRO A 232 1.61 27.14 25.91
N GLN A 233 1.23 26.23 25.00
CA GLN A 233 0.36 25.09 25.26
C GLN A 233 1.12 23.86 25.78
N GLY A 234 2.46 23.89 25.78
CA GLY A 234 3.30 22.77 26.22
C GLY A 234 3.40 21.61 25.22
N PHE A 235 2.82 21.74 24.01
CA PHE A 235 2.99 20.78 22.93
C PHE A 235 2.87 21.45 21.55
N GLU A 236 3.42 20.84 20.51
CA GLU A 236 3.36 21.36 19.14
C GLU A 236 3.37 20.21 18.12
N VAL A 237 2.56 20.30 17.08
CA VAL A 237 2.63 19.35 15.95
C VAL A 237 3.85 19.75 15.11
N ALA A 238 4.83 18.86 15.00
CA ALA A 238 6.06 19.11 14.25
C ALA A 238 5.95 18.63 12.79
N LEU A 239 5.28 17.49 12.58
CA LEU A 239 5.16 16.83 11.27
C LEU A 239 3.75 16.29 11.07
N LYS A 240 3.23 16.46 9.85
CA LYS A 240 2.07 15.73 9.34
C LYS A 240 2.52 14.61 8.43
N GLU A 241 1.94 13.44 8.60
CA GLU A 241 2.20 12.27 7.77
C GLU A 241 0.89 11.71 7.21
N LEU A 242 0.73 11.79 5.89
CA LEU A 242 -0.39 11.19 5.17
C LEU A 242 -0.01 9.80 4.69
N TRP A 243 -0.72 8.78 5.19
CA TRP A 243 -0.68 7.45 4.62
C TRP A 243 -1.78 7.30 3.57
N LYS A 244 -1.43 6.75 2.41
CA LYS A 244 -2.37 6.19 1.44
C LYS A 244 -2.09 4.71 1.31
N VAL A 245 -3.05 3.89 1.73
CA VAL A 245 -2.96 2.43 1.71
C VAL A 245 -3.96 1.89 0.70
N ARG A 246 -3.50 1.06 -0.22
CA ARG A 246 -4.35 0.44 -1.24
C ARG A 246 -4.08 -1.05 -1.32
N VAL A 247 -5.14 -1.84 -1.26
CA VAL A 247 -5.14 -3.29 -1.37
C VAL A 247 -5.68 -3.70 -2.73
N TRP A 248 -5.00 -4.66 -3.37
CA TRP A 248 -5.40 -5.27 -4.62
C TRP A 248 -5.44 -6.78 -4.46
N SER A 249 -6.46 -7.41 -5.03
CA SER A 249 -6.50 -8.86 -5.17
C SER A 249 -5.70 -9.28 -6.40
N VAL A 250 -4.65 -10.07 -6.23
CA VAL A 250 -3.87 -10.59 -7.38
C VAL A 250 -4.50 -11.88 -7.87
N ASN A 251 -4.67 -12.83 -6.96
CA ASN A 251 -5.32 -14.12 -7.13
C ASN A 251 -5.69 -14.68 -5.74
N GLU A 252 -6.14 -15.93 -5.66
CA GLU A 252 -6.55 -16.56 -4.40
C GLU A 252 -5.42 -16.81 -3.38
N HIS A 253 -4.16 -16.70 -3.82
CA HIS A 253 -2.93 -16.96 -3.06
C HIS A 253 -2.05 -15.73 -2.86
N ALA A 254 -2.48 -14.54 -3.31
CA ALA A 254 -1.71 -13.32 -3.10
C ALA A 254 -2.52 -12.02 -3.12
N TRP A 255 -2.11 -11.11 -2.24
CA TRP A 255 -2.57 -9.72 -2.18
C TRP A 255 -1.40 -8.76 -2.45
N ILE A 256 -1.69 -7.62 -3.06
CA ILE A 256 -0.78 -6.47 -3.07
C ILE A 256 -1.30 -5.42 -2.11
N VAL A 257 -0.42 -4.86 -1.28
CA VAL A 257 -0.69 -3.68 -0.46
C VAL A 257 0.30 -2.60 -0.83
N ASP A 258 -0.16 -1.57 -1.54
CA ASP A 258 0.59 -0.35 -1.77
C ASP A 258 0.47 0.56 -0.56
N PHE A 259 1.60 1.09 -0.11
CA PHE A 259 1.71 1.99 1.02
C PHE A 259 2.51 3.21 0.60
N ILE A 260 1.89 4.38 0.68
CA ILE A 260 2.57 5.66 0.42
C ILE A 260 2.50 6.50 1.69
N SER A 261 3.65 6.90 2.21
CA SER A 261 3.76 7.91 3.26
C SER A 261 4.21 9.23 2.65
N THR A 262 3.50 10.32 2.96
CA THR A 262 3.88 11.68 2.57
C THR A 262 4.08 12.52 3.83
N LEU A 263 5.30 12.98 4.05
CA LEU A 263 5.73 13.78 5.20
C LEU A 263 5.72 15.27 4.82
N ASN A 264 5.19 16.11 5.71
CA ASN A 264 5.12 17.55 5.56
C ASN A 264 5.31 18.23 6.92
N CYS A 265 6.19 19.24 7.01
CA CYS A 265 6.35 20.02 8.24
C CYS A 265 5.05 20.73 8.58
N ALA A 266 4.58 20.57 9.82
CA ALA A 266 3.32 21.16 10.26
C ALA A 266 3.44 22.65 10.64
N THR A 267 4.66 23.21 10.59
CA THR A 267 5.00 24.58 10.99
C THR A 267 6.00 25.18 10.00
N ASP A 268 6.33 26.45 10.17
CA ASP A 268 7.40 27.13 9.42
C ASP A 268 8.82 26.75 9.88
N SER A 269 8.96 25.78 10.78
CA SER A 269 10.25 25.24 11.21
C SER A 269 10.55 23.91 10.52
N ALA A 270 11.80 23.77 10.08
CA ALA A 270 12.30 22.50 9.56
C ALA A 270 12.33 21.42 10.66
N LEU A 271 12.22 20.17 10.22
CA LEU A 271 12.43 18.99 11.06
C LEU A 271 13.52 18.13 10.41
N THR A 272 14.52 17.75 11.20
CA THR A 272 15.56 16.83 10.74
C THR A 272 15.32 15.46 11.34
N ILE A 273 15.08 14.47 10.50
CA ILE A 273 15.18 13.06 10.86
C ILE A 273 16.68 12.72 10.88
N LYS A 274 17.21 12.27 12.01
CA LYS A 274 18.65 12.14 12.24
C LYS A 274 19.18 10.78 11.81
N GLU A 275 20.48 10.72 11.56
CA GLU A 275 21.13 9.45 11.31
C GLU A 275 20.92 8.49 12.49
N TYR A 276 20.18 7.40 12.27
CA TYR A 276 19.88 6.45 13.34
C TYR A 276 19.60 5.04 12.84
N ARG A 277 19.84 4.05 13.70
CA ARG A 277 19.87 2.62 13.33
C ARG A 277 18.51 2.01 12.93
N TYR A 278 17.37 2.64 13.21
CA TYR A 278 16.04 2.22 12.72
C TYR A 278 15.07 3.40 12.67
N GLU A 279 14.49 3.66 11.51
CA GLU A 279 13.50 4.71 11.27
C GLU A 279 12.69 4.42 9.98
N GLY A 280 11.46 4.92 9.86
CA GLY A 280 10.65 4.72 8.63
C GLY A 280 9.94 3.37 8.51
N PHE A 281 9.68 2.88 7.31
CA PHE A 281 8.74 1.76 7.09
C PHE A 281 9.17 0.47 7.79
N GLY A 282 8.50 0.12 8.88
CA GLY A 282 8.85 -0.95 9.81
C GLY A 282 7.83 -2.07 9.88
N PHE A 283 8.30 -3.27 10.23
CA PHE A 283 7.53 -4.50 10.34
C PHE A 283 8.01 -5.34 11.53
N ARG A 284 7.06 -5.74 12.39
CA ARG A 284 7.24 -6.74 13.45
C ARG A 284 6.42 -7.97 13.10
N ALA A 285 7.10 -9.10 12.88
CA ALA A 285 6.42 -10.34 12.54
C ALA A 285 5.67 -10.97 13.72
N THR A 286 4.83 -11.95 13.41
CA THR A 286 4.24 -12.88 14.38
C THR A 286 5.31 -13.57 15.25
N GLU A 287 4.94 -13.90 16.47
CA GLU A 287 5.68 -14.74 17.41
C GLU A 287 6.03 -16.13 16.86
N LYS A 288 5.30 -16.62 15.85
CA LYS A 288 5.57 -17.91 15.22
C LYS A 288 6.86 -17.91 14.39
N TRP A 289 7.43 -16.74 14.12
CA TRP A 289 8.58 -16.57 13.23
C TRP A 289 9.83 -16.22 14.02
N ASP A 290 10.79 -17.13 13.97
CA ASP A 290 12.06 -17.08 14.69
C ASP A 290 13.23 -17.44 13.76
N ASP A 291 14.41 -17.73 14.30
CA ASP A 291 15.59 -18.10 13.48
C ASP A 291 15.45 -19.44 12.77
N GLU A 292 14.62 -20.36 13.28
CA GLU A 292 14.44 -21.71 12.72
C GLU A 292 13.24 -21.80 11.78
N THR A 293 12.23 -20.97 12.04
CA THR A 293 10.90 -21.05 11.41
C THR A 293 10.64 -19.97 10.37
N ALA A 294 11.52 -18.98 10.25
CA ALA A 294 11.43 -17.93 9.24
C ALA A 294 12.73 -17.72 8.49
N THR A 295 12.60 -17.31 7.23
CA THR A 295 13.70 -17.00 6.33
C THR A 295 13.58 -15.57 5.83
N LEU A 296 14.72 -14.98 5.49
CA LEU A 296 14.82 -13.66 4.88
C LEU A 296 15.77 -13.74 3.70
N LEU A 297 15.34 -13.18 2.56
CA LEU A 297 16.16 -13.05 1.36
C LEU A 297 16.02 -11.64 0.79
N THR A 298 17.14 -10.97 0.55
CA THR A 298 17.16 -9.65 -0.09
C THR A 298 17.44 -9.75 -1.59
N SER A 299 17.16 -8.66 -2.32
CA SER A 299 17.51 -8.52 -3.74
C SER A 299 19.01 -8.68 -4.05
N GLU A 300 19.88 -8.57 -3.04
CA GLU A 300 21.32 -8.73 -3.16
C GLU A 300 21.80 -10.12 -2.70
N GLY A 301 20.87 -11.08 -2.49
CA GLY A 301 21.18 -12.44 -2.07
C GLY A 301 21.54 -12.59 -0.59
N LYS A 302 21.40 -11.53 0.20
CA LYS A 302 21.70 -11.52 1.65
C LYS A 302 20.53 -12.03 2.49
N ASN A 303 20.83 -12.53 3.68
CA ASN A 303 19.88 -13.10 4.62
C ASN A 303 20.00 -12.47 6.02
N LYS A 304 19.39 -13.07 7.06
CA LYS A 304 19.45 -12.56 8.44
C LYS A 304 20.88 -12.37 8.95
N THR A 305 21.83 -13.19 8.51
CA THR A 305 23.22 -13.19 9.01
C THR A 305 24.01 -11.96 8.53
N ASP A 306 23.76 -11.50 7.31
CA ASP A 306 24.62 -10.53 6.62
C ASP A 306 23.86 -9.37 5.93
N GLY A 307 22.53 -9.36 6.01
CA GLY A 307 21.67 -8.34 5.38
C GLY A 307 21.49 -7.05 6.19
N ASN A 308 21.80 -7.05 7.49
CA ASN A 308 21.57 -5.87 8.33
C ASN A 308 22.48 -4.70 7.93
N GLY A 309 21.89 -3.51 7.76
CA GLY A 309 22.58 -2.30 7.34
C GLY A 309 22.92 -2.26 5.85
N THR A 310 22.51 -3.26 5.08
CA THR A 310 22.75 -3.32 3.64
C THR A 310 21.60 -2.67 2.89
N ARG A 311 21.72 -2.52 1.56
CA ARG A 311 20.69 -1.91 0.73
C ARG A 311 20.05 -2.99 -0.13
N ALA A 312 18.73 -2.95 -0.28
CA ALA A 312 17.99 -3.92 -1.07
C ALA A 312 16.76 -3.27 -1.70
N ARG A 313 16.43 -3.64 -2.96
CA ARG A 313 15.26 -3.14 -3.68
C ARG A 313 13.98 -3.85 -3.21
N TRP A 314 14.14 -5.07 -2.75
CA TRP A 314 13.12 -5.87 -2.10
C TRP A 314 13.74 -6.80 -1.05
N CYS A 315 12.90 -7.22 -0.09
CA CYS A 315 13.22 -8.17 0.96
C CYS A 315 12.04 -9.13 1.13
N ASP A 316 12.26 -10.41 0.84
CA ASP A 316 11.29 -11.47 1.07
C ASP A 316 11.46 -12.01 2.50
N ILE A 317 10.38 -12.01 3.26
CA ILE A 317 10.33 -12.57 4.62
C ILE A 317 9.17 -13.55 4.68
N ASN A 318 9.49 -14.83 4.90
CA ASN A 318 8.50 -15.89 4.95
C ASN A 318 8.82 -16.89 6.05
N GLY A 319 7.79 -17.53 6.59
CA GLY A 319 7.96 -18.52 7.64
C GLY A 319 6.82 -19.51 7.69
N VAL A 320 6.79 -20.29 8.77
CA VAL A 320 5.74 -21.27 9.03
C VAL A 320 4.36 -20.59 9.11
N SER A 321 3.34 -21.27 8.59
CA SER A 321 1.95 -20.88 8.71
C SER A 321 1.08 -22.11 8.93
N SER A 322 -0.17 -21.91 9.35
CA SER A 322 -1.15 -23.00 9.48
C SER A 322 -1.40 -23.75 8.16
N GLY A 323 -1.18 -23.07 7.03
CA GLY A 323 -1.25 -23.64 5.67
C GLY A 323 0.09 -24.10 5.10
N GLY A 324 1.13 -24.25 5.94
CA GLY A 324 2.49 -24.65 5.54
C GLY A 324 3.47 -23.48 5.63
N SER A 325 3.36 -22.52 4.70
CA SER A 325 4.17 -21.29 4.74
C SER A 325 3.38 -20.10 4.24
N ALA A 326 3.74 -18.90 4.70
CA ALA A 326 3.24 -17.63 4.20
C ALA A 326 4.35 -16.59 4.30
N GLY A 327 4.26 -15.52 3.51
CA GLY A 327 5.29 -14.50 3.45
C GLY A 327 4.81 -13.14 3.02
N VAL A 328 5.72 -12.18 3.19
CA VAL A 328 5.59 -10.81 2.71
C VAL A 328 6.88 -10.43 1.99
N LEU A 329 6.76 -10.10 0.70
CA LEU A 329 7.80 -9.43 -0.04
C LEU A 329 7.63 -7.92 0.12
N PHE A 330 8.56 -7.29 0.82
CA PHE A 330 8.64 -5.84 0.99
C PHE A 330 9.44 -5.21 -0.14
N ILE A 331 8.92 -4.15 -0.75
CA ILE A 331 9.48 -3.56 -1.97
C ILE A 331 9.57 -2.05 -1.80
N THR A 332 10.71 -1.46 -2.16
CA THR A 332 10.92 0.00 -2.18
C THR A 332 10.92 0.54 -3.62
N HIS A 333 10.59 1.82 -3.78
CA HIS A 333 10.46 2.50 -5.06
C HIS A 333 11.68 3.39 -5.39
N PRO A 334 12.17 3.44 -6.65
CA PRO A 334 13.33 4.24 -7.04
C PRO A 334 13.29 5.74 -6.74
N THR A 335 12.11 6.29 -6.46
CA THR A 335 11.91 7.71 -6.13
C THR A 335 12.02 8.01 -4.64
N ASN A 336 12.16 7.00 -3.79
CA ASN A 336 12.28 7.21 -2.35
C ASN A 336 13.60 7.92 -2.03
N TYR A 337 13.60 8.70 -0.95
CA TYR A 337 14.83 9.30 -0.44
C TYR A 337 15.81 8.19 -0.02
N ASN A 338 17.10 8.39 -0.36
CA ASN A 338 18.17 7.44 -0.07
C ASN A 338 17.99 6.05 -0.72
N TYR A 339 17.27 5.95 -1.85
CA TYR A 339 17.01 4.67 -2.54
C TYR A 339 18.26 3.95 -3.09
N PRO A 340 18.30 2.60 -3.02
CA PRO A 340 17.50 1.76 -2.13
C PRO A 340 17.93 2.04 -0.68
N GLU A 341 16.98 2.26 0.21
CA GLU A 341 17.24 2.59 1.60
C GLU A 341 18.05 1.46 2.27
N PRO A 342 18.99 1.78 3.18
CA PRO A 342 19.53 0.78 4.08
C PRO A 342 18.42 0.06 4.84
N ILE A 343 18.55 -1.25 5.02
CA ILE A 343 17.57 -2.06 5.76
C ILE A 343 18.07 -2.35 7.18
N ARG A 344 17.18 -2.23 8.16
CA ARG A 344 17.40 -2.78 9.49
C ARG A 344 16.70 -4.13 9.54
N ILE A 345 17.47 -5.19 9.83
CA ILE A 345 16.92 -6.53 10.10
C ILE A 345 17.53 -7.04 11.38
N TRP A 346 16.78 -7.78 12.19
CA TRP A 346 17.39 -8.44 13.35
C TRP A 346 18.25 -9.64 12.91
N PRO A 347 19.58 -9.61 13.17
CA PRO A 347 20.41 -10.74 12.80
C PRO A 347 20.08 -12.00 13.58
N THR A 348 20.45 -13.15 13.03
CA THR A 348 20.38 -14.45 13.72
C THR A 348 21.02 -14.36 15.11
N GLY A 349 20.35 -14.91 16.12
CA GLY A 349 20.74 -14.89 17.53
C GLY A 349 20.27 -13.64 18.30
N THR A 350 19.75 -12.61 17.64
CA THR A 350 19.12 -11.46 18.33
C THR A 350 17.91 -11.96 19.13
N ASN A 351 17.70 -11.41 20.33
CA ASN A 351 16.62 -11.85 21.25
C ASN A 351 16.59 -13.38 21.46
N GLU A 352 17.75 -13.98 21.66
CA GLU A 352 17.91 -15.44 21.84
C GLU A 352 17.42 -16.27 20.63
N GLY A 353 17.28 -15.63 19.46
CA GLY A 353 16.79 -16.23 18.24
C GLY A 353 15.27 -16.48 18.22
N LYS A 354 14.54 -16.17 19.30
CA LYS A 354 13.09 -16.37 19.42
C LYS A 354 12.32 -15.15 18.98
N GLU A 355 11.20 -15.37 18.28
CA GLU A 355 10.34 -14.29 17.78
C GLU A 355 11.18 -13.22 17.04
N ASN A 356 12.23 -13.67 16.35
CA ASN A 356 13.37 -12.84 15.97
C ASN A 356 13.23 -12.31 14.54
N VAL A 357 12.10 -11.66 14.24
CA VAL A 357 11.89 -11.03 12.93
C VAL A 357 11.40 -9.59 13.12
N PHE A 358 12.27 -8.67 12.72
CA PHE A 358 12.02 -7.25 12.57
C PHE A 358 12.64 -6.83 11.25
N PHE A 359 11.93 -6.00 10.49
CA PHE A 359 12.39 -5.45 9.23
C PHE A 359 12.04 -3.97 9.15
N ASN A 360 12.93 -3.16 8.58
CA ASN A 360 12.66 -1.76 8.35
C ASN A 360 13.46 -1.23 7.14
N PHE A 361 12.78 -0.59 6.18
CA PHE A 361 13.43 0.29 5.21
C PHE A 361 13.75 1.62 5.90
N ASN A 362 15.04 1.88 6.13
CA ASN A 362 15.52 3.01 6.90
C ASN A 362 16.19 4.06 6.01
N PRO A 363 15.47 5.12 5.60
CA PRO A 363 16.01 6.16 4.73
C PRO A 363 17.14 6.98 5.37
N THR A 364 17.33 6.90 6.68
CA THR A 364 18.25 7.74 7.47
C THR A 364 19.28 6.91 8.25
N MET A 365 19.52 5.65 7.88
CA MET A 365 20.51 4.84 8.62
C MET A 365 21.95 5.37 8.54
N ASP A 366 22.30 6.02 7.43
CA ASP A 366 23.67 6.45 7.11
C ASP A 366 23.78 7.95 6.84
N ARG A 367 22.71 8.72 7.12
CA ARG A 367 22.66 10.18 6.94
C ARG A 367 21.41 10.79 7.58
N ASP A 368 21.53 12.07 7.95
CA ASP A 368 20.39 12.93 8.25
C ASP A 368 19.47 13.15 7.03
N TRP A 369 18.20 13.41 7.28
CA TRP A 369 17.23 13.89 6.31
C TRP A 369 16.45 15.09 6.85
N THR A 370 16.69 16.28 6.28
CA THR A 370 16.00 17.51 6.68
C THR A 370 14.79 17.77 5.80
N LEU A 371 13.63 17.86 6.45
CA LEU A 371 12.35 18.23 5.87
C LEU A 371 12.15 19.74 6.03
N LEU A 372 11.84 20.42 4.93
CA LEU A 372 11.64 21.87 4.88
C LEU A 372 10.14 22.20 4.80
N PRO A 373 9.69 23.32 5.43
CA PRO A 373 8.32 23.81 5.32
C PRO A 373 7.86 24.02 3.87
N GLY A 374 6.58 23.73 3.60
CA GLY A 374 5.97 23.90 2.29
C GLY A 374 6.39 22.86 1.24
N LYS A 375 7.11 21.81 1.62
CA LYS A 375 7.48 20.70 0.73
C LYS A 375 6.82 19.40 1.16
N ASP A 376 6.53 18.56 0.16
CA ASP A 376 6.05 17.20 0.36
C ASP A 376 7.17 16.20 0.09
N TYR A 377 7.39 15.29 1.03
CA TYR A 377 8.40 14.25 0.95
C TYR A 377 7.73 12.89 0.96
N GLN A 378 7.87 12.15 -0.13
CA GLN A 378 7.10 10.92 -0.31
C GLN A 378 7.98 9.68 -0.33
N LEU A 379 7.55 8.68 0.44
CA LEU A 379 8.10 7.32 0.45
C LEU A 379 7.01 6.35 -0.04
N ARG A 380 7.38 5.46 -0.94
CA ARG A 380 6.48 4.52 -1.62
C ARG A 380 6.99 3.11 -1.41
N TYR A 381 6.12 2.26 -0.89
CA TYR A 381 6.39 0.87 -0.61
C TYR A 381 5.27 0.00 -1.18
N ARG A 382 5.61 -1.24 -1.48
CA ARG A 382 4.66 -2.30 -1.81
C ARG A 382 4.96 -3.51 -0.96
N MET A 383 3.90 -4.12 -0.44
CA MET A 383 3.94 -5.46 0.13
C MET A 383 3.22 -6.41 -0.83
N TYR A 384 3.88 -7.49 -1.23
CA TYR A 384 3.23 -8.62 -1.87
C TYR A 384 3.10 -9.73 -0.83
N VAL A 385 1.87 -9.97 -0.39
CA VAL A 385 1.53 -10.88 0.71
C VAL A 385 0.99 -12.16 0.10
N TYR A 386 1.55 -13.30 0.48
CA TYR A 386 1.27 -14.56 -0.21
C TYR A 386 1.24 -15.76 0.73
N ASP A 387 0.55 -16.81 0.28
CA ASP A 387 0.69 -18.16 0.84
C ASP A 387 1.73 -18.97 0.04
N GLY A 388 2.41 -19.89 0.71
CA GLY A 388 3.47 -20.71 0.11
C GLY A 388 4.83 -20.03 0.10
N LYS A 389 5.56 -20.12 -1.01
CA LYS A 389 6.90 -19.56 -1.21
C LYS A 389 7.04 -18.92 -2.58
N ILE A 390 7.83 -17.86 -2.68
CA ILE A 390 8.28 -17.29 -3.94
C ILE A 390 9.79 -17.45 -4.09
N ASN A 391 10.31 -17.24 -5.31
CA ASN A 391 11.75 -17.21 -5.56
C ASN A 391 12.20 -15.80 -5.96
N ALA A 392 13.52 -15.59 -6.02
CA ALA A 392 14.11 -14.29 -6.35
C ALA A 392 13.66 -13.75 -7.73
N ALA A 393 13.49 -14.62 -8.73
CA ALA A 393 13.03 -14.20 -10.06
C ALA A 393 11.59 -13.67 -10.04
N THR A 394 10.71 -14.31 -9.27
CA THR A 394 9.34 -13.80 -9.05
C THR A 394 9.38 -12.48 -8.28
N ALA A 395 10.22 -12.37 -7.24
CA ALA A 395 10.38 -11.13 -6.49
C ALA A 395 10.88 -9.96 -7.36
N ASP A 396 11.86 -10.21 -8.23
CA ASP A 396 12.37 -9.22 -9.19
C ASP A 396 11.30 -8.77 -10.18
N LYS A 397 10.48 -9.68 -10.73
CA LYS A 397 9.35 -9.32 -11.61
C LYS A 397 8.36 -8.41 -10.91
N ILE A 398 7.97 -8.73 -9.67
CA ILE A 398 7.02 -7.91 -8.89
C ILE A 398 7.63 -6.53 -8.59
N TRP A 399 8.93 -6.46 -8.28
CA TRP A 399 9.62 -5.18 -8.08
C TRP A 399 9.68 -4.37 -9.38
N GLN A 400 10.01 -4.98 -10.52
CA GLN A 400 10.05 -4.32 -11.83
C GLN A 400 8.70 -3.71 -12.21
N ASP A 401 7.61 -4.43 -11.95
CA ASP A 401 6.25 -3.93 -12.15
C ASP A 401 5.90 -2.73 -11.27
N PHE A 402 6.38 -2.71 -10.03
CA PHE A 402 6.16 -1.59 -9.12
C PHE A 402 7.04 -0.38 -9.43
N ALA A 403 8.33 -0.61 -9.71
CA ALA A 403 9.34 0.42 -9.90
C ALA A 403 9.27 1.07 -11.30
N PHE A 404 8.82 0.31 -12.29
CA PHE A 404 8.76 0.73 -13.69
C PHE A 404 7.40 0.33 -14.27
N PRO A 405 6.29 0.96 -13.86
CA PRO A 405 4.97 0.63 -14.40
C PRO A 405 4.92 0.84 -15.92
N PRO A 406 4.05 0.10 -16.66
CA PRO A 406 3.92 0.28 -18.10
C PRO A 406 3.50 1.70 -18.46
N HIS A 407 3.96 2.20 -19.62
CA HIS A 407 3.56 3.50 -20.12
C HIS A 407 2.19 3.38 -20.79
N VAL A 408 1.30 4.33 -20.51
CA VAL A 408 -0.06 4.32 -21.05
C VAL A 408 -0.40 5.68 -21.61
N SER A 409 -0.82 5.69 -22.87
CA SER A 409 -1.31 6.89 -23.56
C SER A 409 -2.79 6.72 -23.92
N ILE A 410 -3.49 7.85 -23.95
CA ILE A 410 -4.90 7.93 -24.32
C ILE A 410 -5.06 8.93 -25.47
N GLU A 411 -5.78 8.52 -26.51
CA GLU A 411 -6.15 9.34 -27.66
C GLU A 411 -7.68 9.48 -27.65
N VAL A 412 -8.16 10.67 -27.31
CA VAL A 412 -9.60 10.98 -27.25
C VAL A 412 -10.15 11.13 -28.67
N LYS A 413 -11.36 10.60 -28.91
CA LYS A 413 -12.03 10.68 -30.21
C LYS A 413 -13.00 11.84 -30.32
#